data_AF-A0A531M4H8-F1
#
_entry.id   AF-A0A531M4H8-F1
#
_cell.length_a   1.000
_cell.length_b   1.000
_cell.length_c   1.000
_cell.angle_alpha   90.00
_cell.angle_beta   90.00
_cell.angle_gamma   90.00
#
_symmetry.space_group_name_H-M   'P 1'
#
loop_
_entity.id
_entity.type
_entity.pdbx_description
1 polymer ?
#
loop_
_entity_poly.entity_id
_entity_poly.type
_entity_poly.pdbx_seq_one_letter_code
_entity_poly.pdbx_strand_id
1 'polypeptide(L)'
;ECDSACALMVAGGARRLVGPRARLSLYPMGQKLVVKAYLNEMAIGPALFATIERRSSEGQLDPDTMLKAGLTTGPQSVDALTGSTVCKAVAKPDNCQGLPAANAQADAPAKL
;
A
#
# COMPACT_ATOMS: atom_id res chain seq x y z
N GLU A 1 -13.31 5.50 2.87
CA GLU A 1 -12.36 4.69 2.09
C GLU A 1 -11.64 5.60 1.10
N CYS A 2 -10.37 5.34 0.83
CA CYS A 2 -9.52 6.20 0.00
C CYS A 2 -9.55 5.71 -1.45
N ASP A 3 -10.73 5.44 -2.00
CA ASP A 3 -10.89 4.43 -3.04
C ASP A 3 -10.08 4.70 -4.30
N SER A 4 -10.50 5.66 -5.12
CA SER A 4 -9.80 6.01 -6.36
C SER A 4 -8.86 7.22 -6.22
N ALA A 5 -9.05 8.03 -5.16
CA ALA A 5 -8.15 9.15 -4.86
C ALA A 5 -6.76 8.67 -4.42
N CYS A 6 -6.64 7.53 -3.74
CA CYS A 6 -5.34 6.98 -3.36
C CYS A 6 -4.46 6.67 -4.57
N ALA A 7 -5.04 6.22 -5.69
CA ALA A 7 -4.25 6.00 -6.90
C ALA A 7 -3.65 7.30 -7.45
N LEU A 8 -4.37 8.42 -7.35
CA LEU A 8 -3.83 9.74 -7.72
C LEU A 8 -2.74 10.19 -6.75
N MET A 9 -2.93 9.98 -5.44
CA MET A 9 -1.90 10.28 -4.43
C MET A 9 -0.61 9.48 -4.67
N VAL A 10 -0.73 8.18 -4.98
CA VAL A 10 0.41 7.32 -5.32
C VAL A 10 1.07 7.80 -6.62
N ALA A 11 0.29 8.15 -7.64
CA ALA A 11 0.79 8.62 -8.92
C ALA A 11 1.68 9.87 -8.82
N GLY A 12 1.44 10.74 -7.83
CA GLY A 12 2.20 11.99 -7.65
C GLY A 12 3.60 11.83 -7.05
N GLY A 13 3.98 10.62 -6.62
CA GLY A 13 5.29 10.37 -6.03
C GLY A 13 6.40 10.17 -7.07
N ALA A 14 7.63 10.62 -6.75
CA ALA A 14 8.82 10.34 -7.56
C ALA A 14 9.25 8.86 -7.48
N ARG A 15 9.09 8.23 -6.30
CA ARG A 15 9.19 6.78 -6.09
C ARG A 15 7.86 6.29 -5.54
N ARG A 16 7.27 5.31 -6.21
CA ARG A 16 5.89 4.88 -5.98
C ARG A 16 5.92 3.40 -5.58
N LEU A 17 5.59 3.15 -4.33
CA LEU A 17 5.70 1.84 -3.67
C LEU A 17 4.36 1.50 -3.04
N VAL A 18 3.99 0.22 -3.09
CA VAL A 18 2.78 -0.31 -2.45
C VAL A 18 3.11 -1.62 -1.76
N GLY A 19 2.35 -1.96 -0.71
CA GLY A 19 2.55 -3.22 0.01
C GLY A 19 2.16 -4.43 -0.85
N PRO A 20 2.63 -5.65 -0.52
CA PRO A 20 2.37 -6.85 -1.32
C PRO A 20 0.89 -7.26 -1.31
N ARG A 21 0.13 -6.82 -0.29
CA ARG A 21 -1.31 -7.03 -0.17
C ARG A 21 -2.10 -5.77 -0.49
N ALA A 22 -1.44 -4.72 -0.98
CA ALA A 22 -2.12 -3.48 -1.31
C ALA A 22 -3.12 -3.72 -2.44
N ARG A 23 -4.20 -2.97 -2.34
CA ARG A 23 -5.35 -3.08 -3.21
C ARG A 23 -5.95 -1.69 -3.36
N LEU A 24 -5.98 -1.18 -4.59
CA LEU A 24 -6.51 0.15 -4.88
C LEU A 24 -7.74 0.03 -5.77
N SER A 25 -8.86 0.58 -5.34
CA SER A 25 -10.08 0.66 -6.14
C SER A 25 -9.94 1.80 -7.15
N LEU A 26 -10.50 1.60 -8.34
CA LEU A 26 -10.54 2.62 -9.39
C LEU A 26 -11.96 2.71 -9.95
N TYR A 27 -12.48 3.93 -9.98
CA TYR A 27 -13.76 4.26 -10.60
C TYR A 27 -13.66 5.61 -11.32
N PRO A 28 -14.53 5.89 -12.30
CA PRO A 28 -14.54 7.15 -13.03
C PRO A 28 -14.65 8.35 -12.07
N MET A 29 -13.67 9.23 -12.14
CA MET A 29 -13.67 10.51 -11.44
C MET A 29 -14.29 11.61 -12.31
N GLY A 30 -14.74 12.70 -11.69
CA GLY A 30 -14.98 13.95 -12.39
C GLY A 30 -13.71 14.48 -13.07
N GLN A 31 -13.85 15.46 -13.97
CA GLN A 31 -12.72 16.09 -14.67
C GLN A 31 -11.80 15.10 -15.42
N LYS A 32 -12.41 14.15 -16.15
CA LYS A 32 -11.73 13.08 -16.91
C LYS A 32 -10.49 13.52 -17.68
N LEU A 33 -10.56 14.67 -18.37
CA LEU A 33 -9.43 15.20 -19.14
C LEU A 33 -8.25 15.62 -18.25
N VAL A 34 -8.53 16.21 -17.09
CA VAL A 34 -7.51 16.60 -16.10
C VAL A 34 -6.84 15.36 -15.53
N VAL A 35 -7.62 14.35 -15.16
CA VAL A 35 -7.08 13.07 -14.65
C VAL A 35 -6.22 12.38 -15.72
N LYS A 36 -6.67 12.35 -16.97
CA LYS A 36 -5.89 11.77 -18.08
C LYS A 36 -4.57 12.52 -18.29
N ALA A 37 -4.60 13.85 -18.31
CA ALA A 37 -3.40 14.67 -18.46
C ALA A 37 -2.42 14.43 -17.31
N TYR A 38 -2.91 14.43 -16.07
CA TYR A 38 -2.14 14.15 -14.87
C TYR A 38 -1.43 12.79 -14.93
N LEU A 39 -2.16 11.72 -15.28
CA LEU A 39 -1.57 10.38 -15.39
C LEU A 39 -0.49 10.33 -16.48
N ASN A 40 -0.71 11.01 -17.61
CA ASN A 40 0.29 11.12 -18.67
C ASN A 40 1.54 11.88 -18.21
N GLU A 41 1.39 12.99 -17.49
CA GLU A 41 2.51 13.77 -16.93
C GLU A 41 3.34 12.95 -15.94
N MET A 42 2.70 12.07 -15.16
CA MET A 42 3.36 11.14 -14.24
C MET A 42 3.93 9.88 -14.93
N ALA A 43 3.97 9.88 -16.27
CA ALA A 43 4.42 8.76 -17.10
C ALA A 43 3.71 7.43 -16.78
N ILE A 44 2.43 7.49 -16.42
CA ILE A 44 1.57 6.33 -16.19
C ILE A 44 0.93 5.92 -17.50
N GLY A 45 0.87 4.60 -17.75
CA GLY A 45 0.36 4.06 -19.00
C GLY A 45 -1.12 4.42 -19.23
N PRO A 46 -1.51 4.73 -20.49
CA PRO A 46 -2.89 5.10 -20.82
C PRO A 46 -3.90 3.96 -20.56
N ALA A 47 -3.41 2.73 -20.45
CA ALA A 47 -4.20 1.56 -20.06
C ALA A 47 -4.82 1.72 -18.66
N LEU A 48 -4.18 2.45 -17.74
CA LEU A 48 -4.76 2.72 -16.42
C LEU A 48 -6.01 3.58 -16.55
N PHE A 49 -5.94 4.67 -17.31
CA PHE A 49 -7.07 5.56 -17.53
C PHE A 49 -8.22 4.84 -18.26
N ALA A 50 -7.91 4.05 -19.29
CA ALA A 50 -8.90 3.22 -19.96
C ALA A 50 -9.57 2.21 -19.00
N THR A 51 -8.81 1.67 -18.03
CA THR A 51 -9.33 0.79 -16.98
C THR A 51 -10.26 1.55 -16.03
N ILE A 52 -9.90 2.79 -15.66
CA ILE A 52 -10.75 3.66 -14.84
C ILE A 52 -12.07 3.95 -15.55
N GLU A 53 -12.04 4.28 -16.85
CA GLU A 53 -13.24 4.64 -17.61
C GLU A 53 -14.17 3.48 -17.93
N ARG A 54 -13.62 2.28 -18.15
CA ARG A 54 -14.42 1.09 -18.49
C ARG A 54 -15.09 0.44 -17.29
N ARG A 55 -14.59 0.66 -16.08
CA ARG A 55 -15.15 0.01 -14.89
C ARG A 55 -16.32 0.80 -14.33
N SER A 56 -17.51 0.21 -14.43
CA SER A 56 -18.75 0.65 -13.78
C SER A 56 -18.88 0.16 -12.33
N SER A 57 -18.01 -0.77 -11.90
CA SER A 57 -17.93 -1.30 -10.53
C SER A 57 -16.46 -1.40 -10.07
N GLU A 58 -16.26 -1.35 -8.75
CA GLU A 58 -14.96 -1.26 -8.07
C GLU A 58 -13.93 -2.26 -8.61
N GLY A 59 -13.06 -1.78 -9.49
CA GLY A 59 -11.93 -2.54 -9.93
C GLY A 59 -10.79 -2.41 -8.98
N GLN A 60 -10.51 -3.46 -8.21
CA GLN A 60 -9.31 -3.50 -7.41
C GLN A 60 -8.09 -3.77 -8.30
N LEU A 61 -7.07 -2.93 -8.18
CA LEU A 61 -5.74 -3.20 -8.70
C LEU A 61 -4.93 -3.95 -7.66
N ASP A 62 -4.32 -5.06 -8.04
CA ASP A 62 -3.25 -5.71 -7.30
C ASP A 62 -1.88 -5.09 -7.67
N PRO A 63 -0.82 -5.35 -6.88
CA PRO A 63 0.50 -4.75 -7.10
C PRO A 63 1.13 -5.05 -8.48
N ASP A 64 0.90 -6.23 -9.05
CA ASP A 64 1.45 -6.57 -10.37
C ASP A 64 0.76 -5.78 -11.47
N THR A 65 -0.56 -5.60 -11.35
CA THR A 65 -1.32 -4.74 -12.27
C THR A 65 -0.91 -3.28 -12.11
N MET A 66 -0.67 -2.80 -10.89
CA MET A 66 -0.15 -1.44 -10.64
C MET A 66 1.22 -1.23 -11.30
N LEU A 67 2.12 -2.22 -11.21
CA LEU A 67 3.44 -2.16 -11.85
C LEU A 67 3.33 -2.14 -13.37
N LYS A 68 2.53 -3.05 -13.95
CA LYS A 68 2.31 -3.11 -15.41
C LYS A 68 1.69 -1.82 -15.97
N ALA A 69 0.84 -1.17 -15.18
CA ALA A 69 0.23 0.11 -15.54
C ALA A 69 1.17 1.31 -15.36
N GLY A 70 2.33 1.12 -14.70
CA GLY A 70 3.27 2.19 -14.37
C GLY A 70 2.85 3.04 -13.17
N LEU A 71 1.89 2.58 -12.36
CA LEU A 71 1.45 3.25 -11.13
C LEU A 71 2.50 3.12 -10.02
N THR A 72 3.22 2.00 -9.96
CA THR A 72 4.42 1.84 -9.13
C THR A 72 5.67 1.98 -9.99
N THR A 73 6.76 2.47 -9.39
CA THR A 73 8.04 2.68 -10.10
C THR A 73 8.91 1.43 -10.15
N GLY A 74 8.53 0.35 -9.46
CA GLY A 74 9.30 -0.88 -9.37
C GLY A 74 8.62 -1.95 -8.52
N PRO A 75 9.22 -3.16 -8.44
CA PRO A 75 8.65 -4.30 -7.74
C PRO A 75 8.84 -4.23 -6.21
N GLN A 76 9.57 -3.23 -5.71
CA GLN A 76 9.82 -3.11 -4.27
C GLN A 76 8.53 -2.80 -3.51
N SER A 77 8.36 -3.45 -2.37
CA SER A 77 7.30 -3.13 -1.40
C SER A 77 7.69 -1.93 -0.55
N VAL A 78 6.70 -1.23 0.01
CA VAL A 78 6.91 -0.30 1.14
C VAL A 78 7.61 -0.96 2.32
N ASP A 79 7.47 -2.27 2.50
CA ASP A 79 8.15 -3.02 3.56
C ASP A 79 9.67 -2.93 3.48
N ALA A 80 10.23 -2.62 2.29
CA ALA A 80 11.66 -2.36 2.15
C ALA A 80 12.11 -1.06 2.85
N LEU A 81 11.18 -0.15 3.13
CA LEU A 81 11.42 1.12 3.82
C LEU A 81 10.88 1.13 5.24
N THR A 82 9.81 0.38 5.50
CA THR A 82 9.09 0.38 6.79
C THR A 82 9.25 -0.92 7.57
N GLY A 83 9.97 -1.90 7.02
CA GLY A 83 10.21 -3.18 7.67
C GLY A 83 10.96 -3.02 8.98
N SER A 84 10.62 -3.83 9.98
CA SER A 84 11.26 -3.79 11.30
C SER A 84 12.78 -4.00 11.25
N THR A 85 13.27 -4.68 10.22
CA THR A 85 14.70 -4.90 9.95
C THR A 85 15.44 -3.65 9.46
N VAL A 86 14.73 -2.61 9.01
CA VAL A 86 15.32 -1.31 8.60
C VAL A 86 15.70 -0.48 9.82
N CYS A 87 14.96 -0.62 10.93
CA CYS A 87 15.26 0.07 12.16
C CYS A 87 16.54 -0.48 12.80
N LYS A 88 17.44 0.40 13.24
CA LYS A 88 18.55 -0.02 14.11
C LYS A 88 17.96 -0.58 15.40
N ALA A 89 18.14 -1.89 15.62
CA ALA A 89 17.81 -2.50 16.90
C ALA A 89 18.77 -1.94 17.95
N VAL A 90 18.23 -1.13 18.86
CA VAL A 90 18.95 -0.76 20.09
C VAL A 90 18.67 -1.87 21.08
N ALA A 91 19.72 -2.41 21.71
CA ALA A 91 19.56 -3.40 22.76
C ALA A 91 18.62 -2.82 23.84
N LYS A 92 17.65 -3.62 24.28
CA LYS A 92 16.73 -3.22 25.34
C LYS A 92 17.56 -2.87 26.59
N PRO A 93 17.42 -1.65 27.16
CA PRO A 93 18.08 -1.33 28.42
C PRO A 93 17.73 -2.33 29.52
N ASP A 94 18.69 -2.65 30.38
CA ASP A 94 18.53 -3.66 31.44
C ASP A 94 17.39 -3.33 32.42
N ASN A 95 17.07 -2.04 32.56
CA ASN A 95 16.00 -1.54 33.44
C ASN A 95 14.60 -1.58 32.81
N CYS A 96 14.47 -1.91 31.52
CA CYS A 96 13.15 -2.05 30.90
C CYS A 96 12.52 -3.39 31.32
N GLN A 97 11.54 -3.34 32.23
CA GLN A 97 10.70 -4.49 32.51
C GLN A 97 9.87 -4.86 31.27
N GLY A 98 9.89 -6.14 30.88
CA GLY A 98 9.08 -6.60 29.76
C GLY A 98 7.60 -6.59 30.12
N LEU A 99 6.74 -6.44 29.11
CA LEU A 99 5.35 -6.87 29.28
C LEU A 99 5.36 -8.37 29.62
N PRO A 100 4.57 -8.83 30.61
CA PRO A 100 4.44 -10.26 30.87
C PRO A 100 4.05 -10.96 29.57
N ALA A 101 4.69 -12.09 29.28
CA ALA A 101 4.42 -12.86 28.06
C ALA A 101 2.90 -13.11 27.96
N ALA A 102 2.29 -12.84 26.81
CA ALA A 102 0.86 -13.04 26.58
C ALA A 102 0.39 -14.48 26.87
N ASN A 103 1.33 -15.43 26.94
CA ASN A 103 1.08 -16.84 27.22
C ASN A 103 1.20 -17.21 28.71
N ALA A 104 1.58 -16.28 29.59
CA ALA A 104 1.71 -16.56 31.03
C ALA A 104 0.36 -16.92 31.70
N GLN A 105 -0.77 -16.56 31.07
CA GLN A 105 -2.11 -16.91 31.55
C GLN A 105 -2.58 -18.31 31.06
N ALA A 106 -1.95 -18.87 30.01
CA ALA A 106 -2.37 -20.13 29.39
C ALA A 106 -1.76 -21.38 30.05
N ASP A 107 -0.66 -21.22 30.79
CA ASP A 107 0.04 -22.32 31.49
C ASP A 107 -0.30 -22.40 32.99
N ALA A 108 -1.28 -21.64 33.48
CA ALA A 108 -1.75 -21.79 34.85
C ALA A 108 -2.57 -23.09 34.97
N PRO A 109 -2.20 -24.05 35.85
CA PRO A 109 -2.97 -25.27 36.02
C PRO A 109 -4.37 -24.93 36.53
N ALA A 110 -5.39 -25.55 35.92
CA ALA A 110 -6.78 -25.41 36.36
C ALA A 110 -6.87 -25.80 37.84
N LYS A 111 -7.31 -24.85 38.68
CA LYS A 111 -7.66 -25.15 40.07
C LYS A 111 -8.85 -26.11 40.07
N LEU A 112 -8.62 -27.33 40.57
CA LEU A 112 -9.65 -28.28 41.00
C LEU A 112 -10.36 -27.76 42.25
#